data_AF-A0A955EHU8-F1
#
_entry.id   AF-A0A955EHU8-F1
#
_cell.length_a   1.000
_cell.length_b   1.000
_cell.length_c   1.000
_cell.angle_alpha   90.00
_cell.angle_beta   90.00
_cell.angle_gamma   90.00
#
_symmetry.space_group_name_H-M   'P 1'
#
loop_
_entity.id
_entity.type
_entity.pdbx_description
1 polymer ?
#
loop_
_entity_poly.entity_id
_entity_poly.type
_entity_poly.pdbx_seq_one_letter_code
_entity_poly.pdbx_strand_id
1 'polypeptide(L)'
;MPADIPVIGPVINKIFGTRNERFVRRYTTRVEAIGAKEPEMRQLSDADLRARTAALRERFEKEGRASDLLVDAFAVAREVMDRSVGIRNIFNPKLRDRFPLDRLAASDRALYDETLAKMEATPDAPPLDDFLGCTDVQPGWLQVEIPARLYEAVRELFPESRPPFRARPFDMQLIGGMVLY
;
A
#
# COMPACT_ATOMS: atom_id res chain seq x y z
N MET A 1 29.66 -11.66 50.76
CA MET A 1 29.93 -10.37 50.09
C MET A 1 29.09 -10.36 48.83
N PRO A 2 27.95 -9.64 48.76
CA PRO A 2 27.22 -9.52 47.51
C PRO A 2 28.05 -8.62 46.58
N ALA A 3 28.30 -9.08 45.36
CA ALA A 3 29.04 -8.33 44.36
C ALA A 3 28.19 -7.15 43.87
N ASP A 4 28.68 -5.93 44.08
CA ASP A 4 28.12 -4.72 43.51
C ASP A 4 28.19 -4.79 41.98
N ILE A 5 27.05 -5.07 41.34
CA ILE A 5 26.90 -4.90 39.89
C ILE A 5 27.04 -3.39 39.64
N PRO A 6 28.02 -2.93 38.83
CA PRO A 6 28.20 -1.50 38.62
C PRO A 6 26.94 -0.93 37.97
N VAL A 7 26.31 0.05 38.63
CA VAL A 7 25.13 0.83 38.19
C VAL A 7 25.38 1.62 36.88
N ILE A 8 26.55 1.44 36.28
CA ILE A 8 26.99 2.06 35.03
C ILE A 8 26.20 1.52 33.82
N GLY A 9 25.88 0.23 33.77
CA GLY A 9 25.13 -0.38 32.65
C GLY A 9 23.71 0.18 32.45
N PRO A 10 22.88 0.27 33.50
CA PRO A 10 21.53 0.85 33.43
C PRO A 10 21.53 2.35 33.08
N VAL A 11 22.52 3.11 33.57
CA VAL A 11 22.63 4.57 33.32
C VAL A 11 23.10 4.86 31.89
N ILE A 12 24.05 4.08 31.34
CA ILE A 12 24.49 4.20 29.94
C ILE A 12 23.37 3.80 28.97
N ASN A 13 22.60 2.75 29.27
CA ASN A 13 21.44 2.36 28.47
C ASN A 13 20.33 3.42 28.49
N LYS A 14 20.18 4.18 29.59
CA LYS A 14 19.23 5.29 29.71
C LYS A 14 19.65 6.55 28.93
N ILE A 15 20.95 6.72 28.66
CA ILE A 15 21.52 7.86 27.92
C ILE A 15 21.67 7.56 26.42
N PHE A 16 22.03 6.33 26.03
CA PHE A 16 22.24 5.94 24.62
C PHE A 16 21.11 5.10 24.00
N GLY A 17 20.09 4.79 24.81
CA GLY A 17 19.01 3.86 24.47
C GLY A 17 19.48 2.42 24.38
N THR A 18 18.54 1.48 24.50
CA THR A 18 18.85 0.06 24.25
C THR A 18 19.15 -0.19 22.77
N ARG A 19 19.86 -1.29 22.45
CA ARG A 19 20.05 -1.73 21.04
C ARG A 19 18.71 -1.89 20.34
N ASN A 20 17.70 -2.37 21.07
CA ASN A 20 16.34 -2.51 20.58
C ASN A 20 15.70 -1.14 20.26
N GLU A 21 15.78 -0.16 21.17
CA GLU A 21 15.26 1.18 20.91
C GLU A 21 15.89 1.85 19.69
N ARG A 22 17.20 1.70 19.48
CA ARG A 22 17.86 2.22 18.27
C ARG A 22 17.37 1.54 17.01
N PHE A 23 17.13 0.23 17.07
CA PHE A 23 16.58 -0.54 15.96
C PHE A 23 15.17 -0.07 15.63
N VAL A 24 14.27 -0.03 16.62
CA VAL A 24 12.90 0.45 16.47
C VAL A 24 12.89 1.86 15.88
N ARG A 25 13.66 2.79 16.45
CA ARG A 25 13.75 4.18 15.96
C ARG A 25 14.14 4.25 14.48
N ARG A 26 15.10 3.44 14.02
CA ARG A 26 15.51 3.42 12.61
C ARG A 26 14.35 3.05 11.69
N TYR A 27 13.53 2.06 12.05
CA TYR A 27 12.39 1.68 11.22
C TYR A 27 11.23 2.66 11.34
N THR A 28 10.97 3.21 12.53
CA THR A 28 9.95 4.25 12.71
C THR A 28 10.26 5.47 11.84
N THR A 29 11.51 5.94 11.79
CA THR A 29 11.91 7.04 10.88
C THR A 29 11.69 6.70 9.41
N ARG A 30 11.91 5.44 9.00
CA ARG A 30 11.60 5.02 7.62
C ARG A 30 10.10 4.99 7.36
N VAL A 31 9.30 4.50 8.31
CA VAL A 31 7.83 4.51 8.24
C VAL A 31 7.29 5.94 8.11
N GLU A 32 7.83 6.88 8.87
CA GLU A 32 7.49 8.31 8.77
C GLU A 32 7.83 8.85 7.36
N ALA A 33 9.03 8.53 6.84
CA ALA A 33 9.43 8.93 5.49
C ALA A 33 8.54 8.30 4.40
N ILE A 34 8.10 7.06 4.58
CA ILE A 34 7.13 6.39 3.70
C ILE A 34 5.78 7.10 3.78
N GLY A 35 5.30 7.42 4.99
CA GLY A 35 4.05 8.15 5.20
C GLY A 35 4.07 9.56 4.59
N ALA A 36 5.21 10.24 4.62
CA ALA A 36 5.37 11.56 4.00
C ALA A 36 5.19 11.56 2.48
N LYS A 37 5.37 10.40 1.82
CA LYS A 37 5.15 10.23 0.37
C LYS A 37 3.70 9.91 0.01
N GLU A 38 2.84 9.63 0.98
CA GLU A 38 1.45 9.24 0.71
C GLU A 38 0.68 10.29 -0.14
N PRO A 39 0.78 11.61 0.10
CA PRO A 39 0.08 12.59 -0.73
C PRO A 39 0.53 12.55 -2.21
N GLU A 40 1.81 12.32 -2.45
CA GLU A 40 2.38 12.17 -3.79
C GLU A 40 1.84 10.89 -4.46
N MET A 41 1.86 9.75 -3.75
CA MET A 41 1.42 8.46 -4.31
C MET A 41 -0.08 8.44 -4.61
N ARG A 42 -0.91 9.08 -3.79
CA ARG A 42 -2.38 9.13 -3.97
C ARG A 42 -2.80 9.84 -5.24
N GLN A 43 -2.02 10.82 -5.72
CA GLN A 43 -2.33 11.59 -6.92
C GLN A 43 -2.04 10.82 -8.21
N LEU A 44 -1.24 9.76 -8.15
CA LEU A 44 -0.81 9.01 -9.32
C LEU A 44 -1.91 8.10 -9.86
N SER A 45 -1.96 7.94 -11.17
CA SER A 45 -2.75 6.88 -11.80
C SER A 45 -2.15 5.50 -11.53
N ASP A 46 -2.92 4.44 -11.79
CA ASP A 46 -2.40 3.07 -11.68
C ASP A 46 -1.24 2.84 -12.67
N ALA A 47 -1.33 3.40 -13.87
CA ALA A 47 -0.24 3.40 -14.86
C ALA A 47 1.02 4.11 -14.34
N ASP A 48 0.89 5.27 -13.70
CA ASP A 48 2.03 6.01 -13.14
C ASP A 48 2.69 5.25 -11.98
N LEU A 49 1.90 4.56 -11.14
CA LEU A 49 2.44 3.70 -10.07
C LEU A 49 3.22 2.50 -10.63
N ARG A 50 2.74 1.90 -11.74
CA ARG A 50 3.50 0.85 -12.47
C ARG A 50 4.80 1.42 -13.03
N ALA A 51 4.76 2.61 -13.63
CA ALA A 51 5.94 3.28 -14.17
C ALA A 51 6.98 3.59 -13.09
N ARG A 52 6.56 4.02 -11.90
CA ARG A 52 7.45 4.19 -10.74
C ARG A 52 8.12 2.89 -10.33
N THR A 53 7.38 1.78 -10.35
CA THR A 53 7.95 0.46 -10.05
C THR A 53 9.02 0.07 -11.07
N ALA A 54 8.79 0.34 -12.37
CA ALA A 54 9.80 0.12 -13.41
C ALA A 54 11.04 0.99 -13.20
N ALA A 55 10.88 2.27 -12.88
CA ALA A 55 11.99 3.18 -12.60
C ALA A 55 12.81 2.75 -11.36
N LEU A 56 12.15 2.21 -10.32
CA LEU A 56 12.84 1.65 -9.15
C LEU A 56 13.66 0.41 -9.50
N ARG A 57 13.14 -0.47 -10.37
CA ARG A 57 13.89 -1.64 -10.86
C ARG A 57 15.12 -1.22 -11.65
N GLU A 58 14.96 -0.29 -12.59
CA GLU A 58 16.09 0.24 -13.38
C GLU A 58 17.16 0.88 -12.48
N ARG A 59 16.74 1.66 -11.48
CA ARG A 59 17.66 2.27 -10.52
C ARG A 59 18.38 1.22 -9.67
N PHE A 60 17.67 0.16 -9.27
CA PHE A 60 18.29 -0.95 -8.54
C PHE A 60 19.35 -1.67 -9.38
N GLU A 61 19.08 -1.92 -10.66
CA GLU A 61 20.05 -2.56 -11.58
C GLU A 61 21.32 -1.71 -11.75
N LYS A 62 21.20 -0.38 -11.74
CA LYS A 62 22.33 0.55 -11.85
C LYS A 62 23.13 0.70 -10.55
N GLU A 63 22.45 0.87 -9.42
CA GLU A 63 23.07 1.26 -8.15
C GLU A 63 23.29 0.09 -7.17
N GLY A 64 22.55 -1.01 -7.32
CA GLY A 64 22.66 -2.24 -6.53
C GLY A 64 22.26 -2.16 -5.05
N ARG A 65 21.77 -1.00 -4.58
CA ARG A 65 21.50 -0.76 -3.14
C ARG A 65 20.01 -0.67 -2.84
N ALA A 66 19.41 -1.80 -2.50
CA ALA A 66 17.99 -1.89 -2.12
C ALA A 66 17.63 -0.95 -0.94
N SER A 67 18.55 -0.75 0.01
CA SER A 67 18.38 0.14 1.17
C SER A 67 17.97 1.56 0.78
N ASP A 68 18.43 2.02 -0.37
CA ASP A 68 18.27 3.39 -0.85
C ASP A 68 16.93 3.58 -1.57
N LEU A 69 16.25 2.46 -1.89
CA LEU A 69 14.97 2.42 -2.59
C LEU A 69 13.80 2.07 -1.67
N LEU A 70 14.07 1.60 -0.45
CA LEU A 70 13.04 1.12 0.48
C LEU A 70 11.90 2.11 0.68
N VAL A 71 12.21 3.39 0.89
CA VAL A 71 11.18 4.39 1.19
C VAL A 71 10.24 4.57 0.00
N ASP A 72 10.78 4.67 -1.22
CA ASP A 72 9.96 4.81 -2.43
C ASP A 72 9.20 3.53 -2.76
N ALA A 73 9.86 2.37 -2.68
CA ALA A 73 9.25 1.08 -2.96
C ALA A 73 8.09 0.78 -2.00
N PHE A 74 8.27 1.02 -0.70
CA PHE A 74 7.21 0.80 0.30
C PHE A 74 6.12 1.86 0.23
N ALA A 75 6.41 3.09 -0.22
CA ALA A 75 5.37 4.09 -0.47
C ALA A 75 4.45 3.66 -1.62
N VAL A 76 5.03 3.19 -2.74
CA VAL A 76 4.27 2.62 -3.86
C VAL A 76 3.47 1.40 -3.40
N ALA A 77 4.10 0.45 -2.70
CA ALA A 77 3.44 -0.77 -2.23
C ALA A 77 2.29 -0.48 -1.25
N ARG A 78 2.45 0.49 -0.35
CA ARG A 78 1.40 0.91 0.59
C ARG A 78 0.18 1.46 -0.14
N GLU A 79 0.38 2.29 -1.16
CA GLU A 79 -0.72 2.83 -1.97
C GLU A 79 -1.42 1.73 -2.78
N VAL A 80 -0.64 0.88 -3.46
CA VAL A 80 -1.18 -0.20 -4.29
C VAL A 80 -1.95 -1.23 -3.46
N MET A 81 -1.52 -1.53 -2.23
CA MET A 81 -2.27 -2.43 -1.35
C MET A 81 -3.65 -1.85 -0.99
N ASP A 82 -3.72 -0.57 -0.61
CA ASP A 82 -5.00 0.07 -0.28
C ASP A 82 -5.92 0.10 -1.52
N ARG A 83 -5.38 0.32 -2.72
CA ARG A 83 -6.13 0.29 -3.99
C ARG A 83 -6.60 -1.11 -4.37
N SER A 84 -5.69 -2.04 -4.57
CA SER A 84 -5.97 -3.33 -5.19
C SER A 84 -6.63 -4.33 -4.26
N VAL A 85 -6.27 -4.32 -2.96
CA VAL A 85 -6.82 -5.24 -1.96
C VAL A 85 -7.99 -4.62 -1.21
N GLY A 86 -7.97 -3.30 -1.00
CA GLY A 86 -9.02 -2.56 -0.31
C GLY A 86 -10.07 -2.00 -1.27
N ILE A 87 -9.76 -0.85 -1.86
CA ILE A 87 -10.73 0.00 -2.56
C ILE A 87 -11.35 -0.70 -3.77
N ARG A 88 -10.59 -1.48 -4.53
CA ARG A 88 -11.10 -2.25 -5.69
C ARG A 88 -12.24 -3.20 -5.32
N ASN A 89 -12.41 -3.55 -4.03
CA ASN A 89 -13.56 -4.34 -3.58
C ASN A 89 -14.92 -3.64 -3.76
N ILE A 90 -14.98 -2.34 -4.03
CA ILE A 90 -16.24 -1.68 -4.41
C ILE A 90 -16.82 -2.23 -5.73
N PHE A 91 -15.99 -2.88 -6.55
CA PHE A 91 -16.40 -3.53 -7.81
C PHE A 91 -16.48 -5.05 -7.71
N ASN A 92 -15.96 -5.64 -6.63
CA ASN A 92 -15.93 -7.09 -6.45
C ASN A 92 -17.37 -7.64 -6.39
N PRO A 93 -17.79 -8.56 -7.28
CA PRO A 93 -19.16 -9.06 -7.33
C PRO A 93 -19.66 -9.67 -6.01
N LYS A 94 -18.77 -10.13 -5.13
CA LYS A 94 -19.12 -10.70 -3.81
C LYS A 94 -19.32 -9.64 -2.72
N LEU A 95 -18.86 -8.41 -2.95
CA LEU A 95 -18.78 -7.34 -1.95
C LEU A 95 -19.49 -6.05 -2.37
N ARG A 96 -19.64 -5.79 -3.67
CA ARG A 96 -20.16 -4.54 -4.21
C ARG A 96 -21.56 -4.18 -3.71
N ASP A 97 -22.41 -5.18 -3.46
CA ASP A 97 -23.75 -4.97 -2.90
C ASP A 97 -23.73 -4.42 -1.47
N ARG A 98 -22.59 -4.53 -0.76
CA ARG A 98 -22.39 -3.98 0.59
C ARG A 98 -21.78 -2.58 0.58
N PHE A 99 -21.36 -2.08 -0.58
CA PHE A 99 -20.79 -0.75 -0.70
C PHE A 99 -21.95 0.27 -0.75
N PRO A 100 -21.96 1.29 0.12
CA PRO A 100 -23.08 2.24 0.22
C PRO A 100 -23.00 3.27 -0.91
N LEU A 101 -23.36 2.81 -2.10
CA LEU A 101 -23.30 3.53 -3.36
C LEU A 101 -24.17 4.80 -3.40
N ASP A 102 -25.19 4.87 -2.56
CA ASP A 102 -26.08 6.02 -2.35
C ASP A 102 -25.39 7.18 -1.60
N ARG A 103 -24.30 6.90 -0.89
CA ARG A 103 -23.55 7.92 -0.14
C ARG A 103 -22.49 8.64 -0.97
N LEU A 104 -22.23 8.19 -2.20
CA LEU A 104 -21.33 8.88 -3.12
C LEU A 104 -21.96 10.18 -3.65
N ALA A 105 -21.12 11.18 -3.94
CA ALA A 105 -21.57 12.34 -4.70
C ALA A 105 -22.01 11.90 -6.11
N ALA A 106 -22.95 12.63 -6.71
CA ALA A 106 -23.51 12.28 -8.02
C ALA A 106 -22.43 12.13 -9.12
N SER A 107 -21.40 12.97 -9.11
CA SER A 107 -20.26 12.89 -10.04
C SER A 107 -19.44 11.61 -9.85
N ASP A 108 -19.20 11.21 -8.60
CA ASP A 108 -18.44 9.99 -8.30
C ASP A 108 -19.27 8.74 -8.59
N ARG A 109 -20.59 8.83 -8.41
CA ARG A 109 -21.48 7.75 -8.77
C ARG A 109 -21.51 7.51 -10.28
N ALA A 110 -21.58 8.58 -11.09
CA ALA A 110 -21.48 8.46 -12.55
C ALA A 110 -20.15 7.83 -12.97
N LEU A 111 -19.04 8.22 -12.33
CA LEU A 111 -17.72 7.66 -12.59
C LEU A 111 -17.62 6.17 -12.18
N TYR A 112 -18.25 5.80 -11.07
CA TYR A 112 -18.37 4.41 -10.64
C TYR A 112 -19.15 3.60 -11.67
N ASP A 113 -20.32 4.07 -12.10
CA ASP A 113 -21.19 3.36 -13.04
C ASP A 113 -20.50 3.18 -14.41
N GLU A 114 -19.79 4.21 -14.90
CA GLU A 114 -18.97 4.11 -16.12
C GLU A 114 -17.83 3.09 -15.97
N THR A 115 -17.12 3.11 -14.84
CA THR A 115 -16.02 2.18 -14.56
C THR A 115 -16.53 0.75 -14.47
N LEU A 116 -17.66 0.54 -13.79
CA LEU A 116 -18.31 -0.77 -13.68
C LEU A 116 -18.76 -1.27 -15.05
N ALA A 117 -19.37 -0.44 -15.88
CA ALA A 117 -19.77 -0.82 -17.23
C ALA A 117 -18.58 -1.28 -18.08
N LYS A 118 -17.43 -0.59 -17.98
CA LYS A 118 -16.18 -1.03 -18.62
C LYS A 118 -15.70 -2.37 -18.09
N MET A 119 -15.74 -2.57 -16.78
CA MET A 119 -15.35 -3.84 -16.13
C MET A 119 -16.21 -5.01 -16.56
N GLU A 120 -17.53 -4.81 -16.66
CA GLU A 120 -18.48 -5.85 -17.09
C GLU A 120 -18.38 -6.14 -18.60
N ALA A 121 -17.96 -5.15 -19.40
CA ALA A 121 -17.67 -5.33 -20.82
C ALA A 121 -16.28 -5.94 -21.09
N THR A 122 -15.39 -5.98 -20.08
CA THR A 122 -14.04 -6.53 -20.23
C THR A 122 -14.10 -8.05 -20.09
N PRO A 123 -13.68 -8.82 -21.10
CA PRO A 123 -13.67 -10.28 -21.00
C PRO A 123 -12.62 -10.76 -20.00
N ASP A 124 -12.85 -11.95 -19.46
CA ASP A 124 -11.88 -12.61 -18.61
C ASP A 124 -10.60 -12.92 -19.40
N ALA A 125 -9.43 -12.71 -18.78
CA ALA A 125 -8.12 -12.88 -19.42
C ALA A 125 -7.38 -14.10 -18.87
N PRO A 126 -6.63 -14.83 -19.70
CA PRO A 126 -5.75 -15.88 -19.20
C PRO A 126 -4.69 -15.29 -18.24
N PRO A 127 -4.15 -16.10 -17.30
CA PRO A 127 -3.14 -15.64 -16.34
C PRO A 127 -1.75 -15.51 -16.99
N LEU A 128 -1.63 -14.59 -17.94
CA LEU A 128 -0.41 -14.24 -18.65
C LEU A 128 0.02 -12.82 -18.30
N ASP A 129 1.25 -12.47 -18.68
CA ASP A 129 1.82 -11.13 -18.52
C ASP A 129 1.73 -10.61 -17.07
N ASP A 130 0.92 -9.57 -16.83
CA ASP A 130 0.70 -8.96 -15.50
C ASP A 130 0.10 -9.95 -14.48
N PHE A 131 -0.45 -11.06 -14.94
CA PHE A 131 -1.06 -12.10 -14.11
C PHE A 131 -0.22 -13.36 -14.00
N LEU A 132 1.06 -13.30 -14.39
CA LEU A 132 1.99 -14.40 -14.24
C LEU A 132 2.05 -14.88 -12.79
N GLY A 133 1.85 -16.19 -12.58
CA GLY A 133 1.77 -16.81 -11.25
C GLY A 133 0.35 -17.01 -10.73
N CYS A 134 -0.67 -16.44 -11.37
CA CYS A 134 -2.06 -16.80 -11.12
C CYS A 134 -2.38 -18.16 -11.79
N THR A 135 -3.23 -18.96 -11.16
CA THR A 135 -3.68 -20.25 -11.72
C THR A 135 -5.00 -20.15 -12.47
N ASP A 136 -5.84 -19.19 -12.08
CA ASP A 136 -7.19 -19.02 -12.61
C ASP A 136 -7.25 -17.94 -13.69
N VAL A 137 -8.29 -17.99 -14.51
CA VAL A 137 -8.63 -16.90 -15.43
C VAL A 137 -8.95 -15.65 -14.62
N GLN A 138 -8.47 -14.51 -15.09
CA GLN A 138 -8.55 -13.24 -14.38
C GLN A 138 -9.80 -12.48 -14.82
N PRO A 139 -10.72 -12.19 -13.90
CA PRO A 139 -11.98 -11.58 -14.28
C PRO A 139 -11.81 -10.14 -14.78
N GLY A 140 -12.65 -9.71 -15.72
CA GLY A 140 -12.57 -8.38 -16.34
C GLY A 140 -12.46 -7.20 -15.35
N TRP A 141 -13.14 -7.28 -14.20
CA TRP A 141 -13.13 -6.22 -13.18
C TRP A 141 -11.78 -6.02 -12.47
N LEU A 142 -10.85 -6.96 -12.57
CA LEU A 142 -9.47 -6.79 -12.09
C LEU A 142 -8.56 -6.10 -13.10
N GLN A 143 -8.97 -6.04 -14.37
CA GLN A 143 -8.13 -5.57 -15.48
C GLN A 143 -8.31 -4.08 -15.76
N VAL A 144 -9.48 -3.51 -15.44
CA VAL A 144 -9.78 -2.10 -15.70
C VAL A 144 -9.15 -1.19 -14.64
N GLU A 145 -8.50 -0.11 -15.10
CA GLU A 145 -7.99 0.94 -14.22
C GLU A 145 -9.11 1.72 -13.56
N ILE A 146 -8.96 2.00 -12.27
CA ILE A 146 -9.92 2.80 -11.53
C ILE A 146 -9.46 4.27 -11.56
N PRO A 147 -10.32 5.21 -11.96
CA PRO A 147 -9.99 6.63 -11.89
C PRO A 147 -9.55 7.07 -10.49
N ALA A 148 -8.47 7.86 -10.40
CA ALA A 148 -7.91 8.29 -9.12
C ALA A 148 -8.93 8.96 -8.19
N ARG A 149 -9.91 9.68 -8.76
CA ARG A 149 -11.00 10.29 -8.02
C ARG A 149 -11.84 9.27 -7.23
N LEU A 150 -12.09 8.07 -7.75
CA LEU A 150 -12.85 7.05 -7.03
C LEU A 150 -12.09 6.52 -5.81
N TYR A 151 -10.75 6.44 -5.86
CA TYR A 151 -9.97 6.11 -4.67
C TYR A 151 -10.19 7.14 -3.56
N GLU A 152 -10.18 8.42 -3.90
CA GLU A 152 -10.43 9.50 -2.95
C GLU A 152 -11.87 9.47 -2.41
N ALA A 153 -12.87 9.25 -3.26
CA ALA A 153 -14.26 9.15 -2.82
C ALA A 153 -14.48 8.02 -1.81
N VAL A 154 -13.82 6.87 -2.00
CA VAL A 154 -13.87 5.77 -1.02
C VAL A 154 -13.16 6.14 0.28
N ARG A 155 -12.05 6.88 0.22
CA ARG A 155 -11.34 7.36 1.42
C ARG A 155 -12.16 8.39 2.20
N GLU A 156 -12.94 9.22 1.52
CA GLU A 156 -13.87 10.16 2.15
C GLU A 156 -15.01 9.42 2.87
N LEU A 157 -15.56 8.35 2.27
CA LEU A 157 -16.60 7.52 2.89
C LEU A 157 -16.08 6.64 4.03
N PHE A 158 -14.85 6.16 3.90
CA PHE A 158 -14.19 5.26 4.84
C PHE A 158 -12.85 5.87 5.28
N PRO A 159 -12.85 6.90 6.15
CA PRO A 159 -11.63 7.60 6.56
C PRO A 159 -10.65 6.67 7.29
N GLU A 160 -11.20 5.74 8.07
CA GLU A 160 -10.40 4.69 8.70
C GLU A 160 -10.14 3.53 7.74
N SER A 161 -8.89 3.09 7.68
CA SER A 161 -8.53 1.97 6.83
C SER A 161 -8.96 0.63 7.45
N ARG A 162 -10.19 0.21 7.17
CA ARG A 162 -10.75 -1.08 7.58
C ARG A 162 -11.29 -1.88 6.39
N PRO A 163 -11.11 -3.22 6.38
CA PRO A 163 -11.76 -4.08 5.40
C PRO A 163 -13.30 -3.94 5.47
N PRO A 164 -14.02 -4.20 4.36
CA PRO A 164 -13.50 -4.73 3.10
C PRO A 164 -13.05 -3.67 2.09
N PHE A 165 -13.41 -2.40 2.26
CA PHE A 165 -13.21 -1.37 1.22
C PHE A 165 -11.95 -0.52 1.40
N ARG A 166 -11.19 -0.75 2.47
CA ARG A 166 -9.87 -0.16 2.72
C ARG A 166 -8.93 -1.23 3.26
N ALA A 167 -7.66 -1.16 2.88
CA ALA A 167 -6.64 -2.14 3.27
C ALA A 167 -5.23 -1.52 3.30
N ARG A 168 -5.10 -0.28 3.78
CA ARG A 168 -3.80 0.38 3.96
C ARG A 168 -2.95 -0.41 4.96
N PRO A 169 -1.73 -0.82 4.59
CA PRO A 169 -0.87 -1.56 5.51
C PRO A 169 -0.47 -0.72 6.72
N PHE A 170 -0.55 -1.34 7.90
CA PHE A 170 -0.14 -0.74 9.17
C PHE A 170 1.38 -0.57 9.22
N ASP A 171 1.83 0.34 10.09
CA ASP A 171 3.26 0.61 10.26
C ASP A 171 4.02 -0.67 10.64
N MET A 172 3.46 -1.52 11.49
CA MET A 172 4.07 -2.81 11.85
C MET A 172 4.22 -3.76 10.65
N GLN A 173 3.32 -3.71 9.66
CA GLN A 173 3.44 -4.51 8.44
C GLN A 173 4.59 -3.98 7.55
N LEU A 174 4.75 -2.66 7.46
CA LEU A 174 5.89 -2.06 6.75
C LEU A 174 7.21 -2.39 7.45
N ILE A 175 7.26 -2.32 8.78
CA ILE A 175 8.44 -2.69 9.56
C ILE A 175 8.77 -4.17 9.32
N GLY A 176 7.78 -5.06 9.39
CA GLY A 176 7.95 -6.47 9.09
C GLY A 176 8.54 -6.70 7.70
N GLY A 177 7.99 -6.05 6.67
CA GLY A 177 8.53 -6.12 5.31
C GLY A 177 9.96 -5.59 5.21
N MET A 178 10.27 -4.48 5.88
CA MET A 178 11.63 -3.92 5.93
C MET A 178 12.62 -4.74 6.78
N VAL A 179 12.17 -5.70 7.57
CA VAL A 179 13.07 -6.60 8.32
C VAL A 179 13.39 -7.86 7.52
N LEU A 180 12.51 -8.26 6.61
CA LEU A 180 12.59 -9.52 5.87
C LEU A 180 13.19 -9.40 4.45
N TYR A 181 13.43 -8.18 3.95
CA TYR A 181 13.96 -7.95 2.60
C TYR A 181 15.45 -8.25 2.45
#